data_AF-A0A3D8QXB3-F1
#
_entry.id   AF-A0A3D8QXB3-F1
#
_cell.length_a   1.000
_cell.length_b   1.000
_cell.length_c   1.000
_cell.angle_alpha   90.00
_cell.angle_beta   90.00
_cell.angle_gamma   90.00
#
_symmetry.space_group_name_H-M   'P 1'
#
loop_
_entity.id
_entity.type
_entity.pdbx_description
1 polymer ?
#
loop_
_entity_poly.entity_id
_entity_poly.type
_entity_poly.pdbx_seq_one_letter_code
_entity_poly.pdbx_strand_id
1 'polypeptide(L)'
;MKFNAILLVLASLCLEQASAVTWYFLRWYTPDTSAEFIKFSMDMVAPTLPQAATYYLWPGLQDVGTSGVYQEVMDGRSGTWWIGAGWCCSNPTLSWGGGFNVAGQTTTTIDMVRTDNTDWTSTLTQGTQTVTDVFPLSYKNFNQALLAIELYSVAWDFGPLVFKNVVMEMNTTQTAWCTSAPENYNSATSYTMSTPVVSTSNGITTCSIALVNMTGPA
;
A
#
# COMPACT_ATOMS: atom_id res chain seq x y z
N MET A 1 -47.19 38.87 35.46
CA MET A 1 -46.82 38.06 34.27
C MET A 1 -45.34 38.23 34.03
N LYS A 2 -44.56 37.14 34.13
CA LYS A 2 -43.12 37.12 33.87
C LYS A 2 -42.91 36.80 32.39
N PHE A 3 -42.12 37.58 31.66
CA PHE A 3 -41.62 37.20 30.34
C PHE A 3 -40.13 36.88 30.45
N ASN A 4 -39.80 35.67 30.01
CA ASN A 4 -38.49 35.04 30.07
C ASN A 4 -37.59 35.50 28.91
N ALA A 5 -36.29 35.57 29.25
CA ALA A 5 -35.12 35.06 28.54
C ALA A 5 -34.95 35.30 27.03
N ILE A 6 -33.80 35.89 26.67
CA ILE A 6 -33.07 35.53 25.46
C ILE A 6 -31.63 35.19 25.87
N LEU A 7 -31.32 33.90 25.83
CA LEU A 7 -29.98 33.35 25.98
C LEU A 7 -29.37 33.28 24.56
N LEU A 8 -28.33 34.08 24.29
CA LEU A 8 -27.59 34.00 23.03
C LEU A 8 -26.57 32.85 23.16
N VAL A 9 -26.88 31.69 22.57
CA VAL A 9 -25.92 30.59 22.45
C VAL A 9 -25.11 30.82 21.18
N LEU A 10 -23.83 31.21 21.32
CA LEU A 10 -22.86 31.13 20.23
C LEU A 10 -22.61 29.65 19.92
N ALA A 11 -23.19 29.17 18.82
CA ALA A 11 -22.81 27.90 18.22
C ALA A 11 -21.47 28.09 17.49
N SER A 12 -20.37 27.76 18.17
CA SER A 12 -19.09 27.50 17.51
C SER A 12 -19.25 26.24 16.66
N LEU A 13 -19.52 26.42 15.37
CA LEU A 13 -19.34 25.38 14.37
C LEU A 13 -17.85 25.01 14.34
N CYS A 14 -17.48 23.90 14.99
CA CYS A 14 -16.27 23.18 14.64
C CYS A 14 -16.43 22.71 13.19
N LEU A 15 -15.87 23.47 12.26
CA LEU A 15 -15.63 23.02 10.90
C LEU A 15 -14.55 21.93 10.99
N GLU A 16 -14.97 20.67 11.02
CA GLU A 16 -14.09 19.57 10.65
C GLU A 16 -13.70 19.80 9.18
N GLN A 17 -12.48 20.28 8.95
CA GLN A 17 -11.93 20.35 7.61
C GLN A 17 -11.77 18.91 7.12
N ALA A 18 -12.66 18.47 6.23
CA ALA A 18 -12.46 17.24 5.49
C ALA A 18 -11.16 17.39 4.70
N SER A 19 -10.11 16.66 5.10
CA SER A 19 -8.84 16.67 4.35
C SER A 19 -9.06 15.91 3.04
N ALA A 20 -8.81 16.58 1.92
CA ALA A 20 -8.89 15.96 0.61
C ALA A 20 -7.73 14.97 0.46
N VAL A 21 -8.07 13.72 0.17
CA VAL A 21 -7.08 12.67 -0.10
C VAL A 21 -6.79 12.64 -1.59
N THR A 22 -5.51 12.74 -1.94
CA THR A 22 -5.04 12.56 -3.32
C THR A 22 -4.35 11.21 -3.44
N TRP A 23 -4.72 10.44 -4.46
CA TRP A 23 -4.26 9.08 -4.68
C TRP A 23 -3.47 8.96 -5.97
N TYR A 24 -2.32 8.31 -5.89
CA TYR A 24 -1.52 7.87 -7.03
C TYR A 24 -1.21 6.41 -6.84
N PHE A 25 -1.70 5.53 -7.70
CA PHE A 25 -1.35 4.12 -7.60
C PHE A 25 -1.32 3.39 -8.94
N LEU A 26 -0.44 2.39 -8.98
CA LEU A 26 -0.38 1.37 -10.01
C LEU A 26 -0.99 0.09 -9.45
N ARG A 27 -1.81 -0.59 -10.26
CA ARG A 27 -2.56 -1.76 -9.83
C ARG A 27 -2.49 -2.90 -10.84
N TRP A 28 -2.25 -4.10 -10.32
CA TRP A 28 -2.37 -5.37 -11.04
C TRP A 28 -3.61 -6.11 -10.56
N TYR A 29 -4.28 -6.77 -11.49
CA TYR A 29 -5.44 -7.60 -11.22
C TYR A 29 -5.15 -9.06 -11.48
N THR A 30 -5.82 -9.94 -10.75
CA THR A 30 -5.95 -11.32 -11.18
C THR A 30 -6.74 -11.40 -12.50
N PRO A 31 -6.49 -12.43 -13.33
CA PRO A 31 -7.21 -12.60 -14.60
C PRO A 31 -8.71 -12.87 -14.39
N ASP A 32 -9.09 -13.47 -13.27
CA ASP A 32 -10.46 -13.77 -12.85
C ASP A 32 -10.54 -13.98 -11.33
N THR A 33 -11.75 -14.25 -10.82
CA THR A 33 -12.01 -14.42 -9.38
C THR A 33 -11.57 -15.76 -8.80
N SER A 34 -11.12 -16.72 -9.62
CA SER A 34 -10.58 -18.01 -9.15
C SER A 34 -9.09 -17.94 -8.84
N ALA A 35 -8.39 -16.96 -9.43
CA ALA A 35 -7.00 -16.66 -9.11
C ALA A 35 -6.90 -15.64 -7.97
N GLU A 36 -5.80 -15.71 -7.23
CA GLU A 36 -5.44 -14.82 -6.12
C GLU A 36 -3.91 -14.68 -6.04
N PHE A 37 -3.47 -13.52 -5.57
CA PHE A 37 -2.07 -13.32 -5.18
C PHE A 37 -1.76 -14.17 -3.95
N ILE A 38 -0.61 -14.83 -3.96
CA ILE A 38 -0.11 -15.66 -2.84
C ILE A 38 1.23 -15.14 -2.28
N LYS A 39 1.89 -14.25 -3.03
CA LYS A 39 3.09 -13.51 -2.59
C LYS A 39 3.13 -12.14 -3.26
N PHE A 40 3.58 -11.15 -2.49
CA PHE A 40 3.95 -9.83 -2.98
C PHE A 40 5.16 -9.31 -2.21
N SER A 41 6.31 -9.20 -2.88
CA SER A 41 7.58 -8.81 -2.24
C SER A 41 8.36 -7.81 -3.08
N MET A 42 9.13 -6.95 -2.44
CA MET A 42 9.93 -5.92 -3.12
C MET A 42 10.97 -5.29 -2.18
N ASP A 43 11.83 -4.46 -2.77
CA ASP A 43 12.68 -3.50 -2.07
C ASP A 43 12.13 -2.09 -2.29
N MET A 44 11.58 -1.47 -1.26
CA MET A 44 11.06 -0.10 -1.30
C MET A 44 12.15 0.89 -0.88
N VAL A 45 12.44 1.88 -1.73
CA VAL A 45 13.37 2.96 -1.40
C VAL A 45 12.58 4.12 -0.79
N ALA A 46 12.85 4.43 0.47
CA ALA A 46 12.25 5.59 1.13
C ALA A 46 12.75 6.88 0.46
N PRO A 47 11.87 7.78 0.01
CA PRO A 47 12.31 9.08 -0.48
C PRO A 47 12.80 9.95 0.68
N THR A 48 13.39 11.11 0.38
CA THR A 48 13.64 12.11 1.43
C THR A 48 12.30 12.71 1.86
N LEU A 49 11.98 12.62 3.15
CA LEU A 49 10.76 13.23 3.70
C LEU A 49 10.89 14.77 3.70
N PRO A 50 10.01 15.51 3.00
CA PRO A 50 10.14 16.97 2.89
C PRO A 50 9.78 17.69 4.19
N GLN A 51 8.77 17.20 4.89
CA GLN A 51 8.27 17.75 6.15
C GLN A 51 7.43 16.71 6.89
N ALA A 52 7.18 16.95 8.19
CA ALA A 52 6.18 16.20 8.93
C ALA A 52 4.78 16.51 8.38
N ALA A 53 4.17 15.55 7.70
CA ALA A 53 2.78 15.62 7.25
C ALA A 53 2.24 14.23 6.91
N THR A 54 0.97 14.15 6.55
CA THR A 54 0.31 12.88 6.24
C THR A 54 0.62 12.44 4.81
N TYR A 55 1.79 11.82 4.67
CA TYR A 55 2.19 11.02 3.53
C TYR A 55 2.07 9.54 3.91
N TYR A 56 1.33 8.75 3.13
CA TYR A 56 1.38 7.30 3.21
C TYR A 56 1.86 6.73 1.88
N LEU A 57 2.98 6.01 1.92
CA LEU A 57 3.59 5.36 0.77
C LEU A 57 3.59 3.87 1.05
N TRP A 58 3.04 3.05 0.15
CA TRP A 58 2.84 1.64 0.47
C TRP A 58 2.71 0.73 -0.74
N PRO A 59 3.20 -0.50 -0.67
CA PRO A 59 2.63 -1.62 -1.39
C PRO A 59 1.50 -2.29 -0.58
N GLY A 60 0.57 -2.93 -1.27
CA GLY A 60 -0.50 -3.66 -0.60
C GLY A 60 -1.29 -4.61 -1.50
N LEU A 61 -2.09 -5.46 -0.86
CA LEU A 61 -3.00 -6.42 -1.45
C LEU A 61 -4.44 -6.08 -1.06
N GLN A 62 -5.33 -6.02 -2.03
CA GLN A 62 -6.76 -5.74 -1.82
C GLN A 62 -7.60 -6.92 -2.30
N ASP A 63 -8.67 -7.23 -1.56
CA ASP A 63 -9.51 -8.38 -1.82
C ASP A 63 -10.62 -8.08 -2.84
N VAL A 64 -11.21 -9.15 -3.40
CA VAL A 64 -12.32 -9.06 -4.37
C VAL A 64 -13.49 -8.23 -3.84
N GLY A 65 -13.75 -8.29 -2.53
CA GLY A 65 -14.82 -7.54 -1.88
C GLY A 65 -14.49 -6.06 -1.66
N THR A 66 -13.28 -5.60 -1.99
CA THR A 66 -12.75 -4.27 -1.64
C THR A 66 -12.97 -3.96 -0.16
N SER A 67 -12.91 -5.01 0.66
CA SER A 67 -13.29 -5.02 2.06
C SER A 67 -12.09 -4.74 2.96
N GLY A 68 -11.03 -4.15 2.42
CA GLY A 68 -9.83 -3.71 3.11
C GLY A 68 -8.57 -3.88 2.26
N VAL A 69 -7.46 -3.38 2.78
CA VAL A 69 -6.15 -3.51 2.15
C VAL A 69 -5.18 -4.05 3.19
N TYR A 70 -4.51 -5.15 2.85
CA TYR A 70 -3.35 -5.64 3.58
C TYR A 70 -2.11 -4.94 3.02
N GLN A 71 -1.40 -4.17 3.83
CA GLN A 71 -0.45 -3.17 3.33
C GLN A 71 0.72 -2.92 4.28
N GLU A 72 1.81 -2.47 3.69
CA GLU A 72 3.03 -2.06 4.39
C GLU A 72 3.19 -0.55 4.27
N VAL A 73 2.81 0.19 5.30
CA VAL A 73 2.66 1.64 5.21
C VAL A 73 3.86 2.37 5.77
N MET A 74 4.53 3.12 4.90
CA MET A 74 5.50 4.13 5.28
C MET A 74 4.79 5.47 5.54
N ASP A 75 4.82 5.88 6.80
CA ASP A 75 4.10 7.03 7.36
C ASP A 75 5.06 8.20 7.64
N GLY A 76 4.75 9.38 7.09
CA GLY A 76 5.54 10.60 7.21
C GLY A 76 5.10 11.57 8.32
N ARG A 77 4.03 11.28 9.06
CA ARG A 77 3.37 12.25 9.97
C ARG A 77 4.29 12.77 11.07
N SER A 78 5.25 11.95 11.50
CA SER A 78 6.13 12.29 12.62
C SER A 78 7.32 13.19 12.25
N GLY A 79 7.54 13.45 10.95
CA GLY A 79 8.78 14.10 10.48
C GLY A 79 9.95 13.13 10.32
N THR A 80 9.73 11.84 10.52
CA THR A 80 10.60 10.74 10.10
C THR A 80 9.73 9.64 9.53
N TRP A 81 10.19 8.93 8.50
CA TRP A 81 9.45 7.79 8.00
C TRP A 81 9.39 6.69 9.05
N TRP A 82 8.19 6.16 9.30
CA TRP A 82 8.00 4.94 10.08
C TRP A 82 7.24 3.95 9.20
N ILE A 83 7.75 2.73 9.06
CA ILE A 83 7.10 1.68 8.26
C ILE A 83 6.53 0.59 9.18
N GLY A 84 5.31 0.14 8.89
CA GLY A 84 4.69 -0.98 9.58
C GLY A 84 3.58 -1.67 8.77
N ALA A 85 3.30 -2.91 9.14
CA ALA A 85 2.32 -3.76 8.48
C ALA A 85 0.92 -3.54 9.03
N GLY A 86 -0.11 -3.65 8.20
CA GLY A 86 -1.48 -3.53 8.68
C GLY A 86 -2.54 -4.03 7.72
N TRP A 87 -3.70 -4.32 8.29
CA TRP A 87 -4.95 -4.47 7.56
C TRP A 87 -5.81 -3.23 7.79
N CYS A 88 -5.93 -2.39 6.77
CA CYS A 88 -6.59 -1.11 6.92
C CYS A 88 -8.08 -1.15 6.69
N CYS A 89 -8.69 -0.45 7.66
CA CYS A 89 -9.88 0.37 7.60
C CYS A 89 -11.17 -0.38 7.28
N SER A 90 -11.21 -1.66 7.62
CA SER A 90 -12.33 -2.50 7.22
C SER A 90 -12.62 -3.63 8.20
N ASN A 91 -13.51 -4.55 7.81
CA ASN A 91 -13.97 -5.68 8.62
C ASN A 91 -13.22 -6.98 8.23
N PRO A 92 -12.54 -7.66 9.19
CA PRO A 92 -12.42 -7.34 10.62
C PRO A 92 -11.49 -6.17 10.87
N THR A 93 -11.72 -5.43 11.95
CA THR A 93 -10.72 -4.51 12.47
C THR A 93 -9.59 -5.33 13.09
N LEU A 94 -8.40 -5.23 12.52
CA LEU A 94 -7.20 -5.85 13.07
C LEU A 94 -6.27 -4.77 13.64
N SER A 95 -5.49 -5.14 14.64
CA SER A 95 -4.39 -4.30 15.10
C SER A 95 -3.37 -4.16 13.98
N TRP A 96 -2.74 -2.98 13.91
CA TRP A 96 -1.51 -2.83 13.16
C TRP A 96 -0.41 -3.71 13.78
N GLY A 97 0.48 -4.20 12.92
CA GLY A 97 1.66 -4.94 13.30
C GLY A 97 2.75 -4.04 13.90
N GLY A 98 3.95 -4.60 14.05
CA GLY A 98 5.14 -3.86 14.42
C GLY A 98 5.67 -2.98 13.28
N GLY A 99 6.78 -2.29 13.57
CA GLY A 99 7.45 -1.44 12.59
C GLY A 99 8.69 -0.77 13.14
N PHE A 100 9.35 0.03 12.31
CA PHE A 100 10.56 0.76 12.68
C PHE A 100 10.71 2.07 11.88
N ASN A 101 11.54 2.97 12.41
CA ASN A 101 11.91 4.20 11.71
C ASN A 101 12.83 3.88 10.53
N VAL A 102 12.60 4.58 9.41
CA VAL A 102 13.32 4.45 8.15
C VAL A 102 13.95 5.79 7.81
N ALA A 103 15.26 5.80 7.57
CA ALA A 103 15.93 7.01 7.09
C ALA A 103 15.62 7.24 5.60
N GLY A 104 15.52 8.50 5.19
CA GLY A 104 15.39 8.83 3.76
C GLY A 104 16.53 8.26 2.94
N GLN A 105 16.22 7.83 1.72
CA GLN A 105 17.11 7.18 0.76
C GLN A 105 17.68 5.83 1.18
N THR A 106 17.11 5.21 2.22
CA THR A 106 17.40 3.82 2.57
C THR A 106 16.39 2.88 1.94
N THR A 107 16.75 1.59 1.88
CA THR A 107 15.89 0.56 1.30
C THR A 107 15.35 -0.31 2.42
N THR A 108 14.06 -0.62 2.34
CA THR A 108 13.40 -1.62 3.17
C THR A 108 12.94 -2.77 2.28
N THR A 109 13.40 -3.97 2.60
CA THR A 109 12.89 -5.19 1.97
C THR A 109 11.56 -5.56 2.62
N ILE A 110 10.57 -5.84 1.77
CA ILE A 110 9.20 -6.16 2.13
C ILE A 110 8.90 -7.55 1.54
N ASP A 111 8.40 -8.46 2.38
CA ASP A 111 7.91 -9.77 1.94
C ASP A 111 6.52 -10.04 2.55
N MET A 112 5.50 -10.12 1.69
CA MET A 112 4.13 -10.48 2.06
C MET A 112 3.82 -11.84 1.46
N VAL A 113 3.67 -12.87 2.30
CA VAL A 113 3.51 -14.26 1.86
C VAL A 113 2.31 -14.89 2.54
N ARG A 114 1.51 -15.62 1.77
CA ARG A 114 0.48 -16.50 2.33
C ARG A 114 1.15 -17.78 2.85
N THR A 115 1.18 -17.95 4.16
CA THR A 115 1.76 -19.13 4.82
C THR A 115 0.66 -20.17 5.07
N ASP A 116 0.89 -21.40 4.59
CA ASP A 116 0.14 -22.62 4.91
C ASP A 116 -1.39 -22.54 4.76
N ASN A 117 -1.88 -21.78 3.78
CA ASN A 117 -3.31 -21.56 3.51
C ASN A 117 -4.11 -20.94 4.68
N THR A 118 -3.48 -20.58 5.80
CA THR A 118 -4.20 -20.15 7.02
C THR A 118 -3.96 -18.71 7.41
N ASP A 119 -2.82 -18.10 7.08
CA ASP A 119 -2.55 -16.69 7.41
C ASP A 119 -1.66 -15.99 6.37
N TRP A 120 -1.60 -14.67 6.46
CA TRP A 120 -0.65 -13.84 5.71
C TRP A 120 0.44 -13.35 6.65
N THR A 121 1.70 -13.54 6.26
CA THR A 121 2.87 -13.09 7.00
C THR A 121 3.50 -11.91 6.30
N SER A 122 3.70 -10.81 7.04
CA SER A 122 4.52 -9.67 6.64
C SER A 122 5.90 -9.82 7.24
N THR A 123 6.95 -9.57 6.46
CA THR A 123 8.30 -9.37 6.98
C THR A 123 8.89 -8.10 6.41
N LEU A 124 9.26 -7.18 7.29
CA LEU A 124 9.95 -5.93 6.99
C LEU A 124 11.41 -6.04 7.45
N THR A 125 12.36 -5.75 6.58
CA THR A 125 13.80 -5.81 6.91
C THR A 125 14.55 -4.59 6.41
N GLN A 126 15.36 -4.00 7.30
CA GLN A 126 16.32 -2.95 6.96
C GLN A 126 17.60 -3.13 7.79
N GLY A 127 18.70 -3.48 7.12
CA GLY A 127 19.97 -3.76 7.79
C GLY A 127 19.82 -4.92 8.78
N THR A 128 19.96 -4.64 10.08
CA THR A 128 19.77 -5.64 11.15
C THR A 128 18.38 -5.60 11.79
N GLN A 129 17.52 -4.65 11.39
CA GLN A 129 16.16 -4.56 11.90
C GLN A 129 15.26 -5.48 11.08
N THR A 130 14.57 -6.40 11.75
CA THR A 130 13.56 -7.26 11.15
C THR A 130 12.33 -7.26 12.03
N VAL A 131 11.17 -7.06 11.42
CA VAL A 131 9.86 -7.20 12.06
C VAL A 131 9.06 -8.21 11.24
N THR A 132 8.39 -9.12 11.93
CA THR A 132 7.51 -10.12 11.31
C THR A 132 6.17 -10.09 12.02
N ASP A 133 5.10 -9.96 11.23
CA ASP A 133 3.73 -9.91 11.71
C ASP A 133 2.87 -10.93 10.95
N VAL A 134 1.87 -11.49 11.63
CA VAL A 134 0.95 -12.49 11.06
C VAL A 134 -0.47 -11.96 11.15
N PHE A 135 -1.16 -11.98 10.02
CA PHE A 135 -2.52 -11.48 9.86
C PHE A 135 -3.47 -12.62 9.46
N PRO A 136 -4.57 -12.86 10.21
CA PRO A 136 -5.54 -13.89 9.91
C PRO A 136 -6.47 -13.49 8.76
N LEU A 137 -5.91 -13.49 7.55
CA LEU A 137 -6.55 -13.00 6.32
C LEU A 137 -6.64 -14.09 5.24
N SER A 138 -6.40 -15.37 5.56
CA SER A 138 -6.43 -16.46 4.58
C SER A 138 -7.75 -16.67 3.86
N TYR A 139 -8.86 -16.25 4.47
CA TYR A 139 -10.18 -16.32 3.86
C TYR A 139 -10.44 -15.16 2.89
N LYS A 140 -9.54 -14.18 2.81
CA LYS A 140 -9.59 -13.11 1.80
C LYS A 140 -8.93 -13.64 0.52
N ASN A 141 -9.64 -13.49 -0.59
CA ASN A 141 -9.06 -13.66 -1.92
C ASN A 141 -8.50 -12.31 -2.36
N PHE A 142 -7.18 -12.15 -2.30
CA PHE A 142 -6.50 -10.95 -2.78
C PHE A 142 -6.39 -10.98 -4.29
N ASN A 143 -7.20 -10.16 -4.96
CA ASN A 143 -7.26 -10.09 -6.41
C ASN A 143 -6.58 -8.85 -7.00
N GLN A 144 -6.04 -7.99 -6.14
CA GLN A 144 -5.38 -6.74 -6.51
C GLN A 144 -4.06 -6.61 -5.77
N ALA A 145 -2.99 -6.28 -6.50
CA ALA A 145 -1.72 -5.83 -5.93
C ALA A 145 -1.52 -4.36 -6.31
N LEU A 146 -1.14 -3.53 -5.34
CA LEU A 146 -1.05 -2.09 -5.47
C LEU A 146 0.33 -1.57 -5.06
N LEU A 147 0.81 -0.56 -5.77
CA LEU A 147 1.88 0.33 -5.34
C LEU A 147 1.29 1.75 -5.29
N ALA A 148 1.23 2.35 -4.12
CA ALA A 148 0.38 3.50 -3.86
C ALA A 148 1.06 4.61 -3.06
N ILE A 149 0.57 5.82 -3.31
CA ILE A 149 0.86 7.07 -2.62
C ILE A 149 -0.49 7.69 -2.27
N GLU A 150 -0.65 8.02 -1.00
CA GLU A 150 -1.83 8.65 -0.45
C GLU A 150 -1.42 9.91 0.32
N LEU A 151 -1.95 11.05 -0.11
CA LEU A 151 -1.58 12.37 0.40
C LEU A 151 -2.79 13.09 0.97
N TYR A 152 -2.68 13.60 2.20
CA TYR A 152 -3.74 14.41 2.82
C TYR A 152 -3.28 15.86 2.92
N SER A 153 -3.89 16.72 2.11
CA SER A 153 -3.63 18.17 2.12
C SER A 153 -2.15 18.55 1.90
N VAL A 154 -1.38 17.70 1.21
CA VAL A 154 0.02 17.92 0.82
C VAL A 154 0.24 17.52 -0.65
N ALA A 155 1.26 18.10 -1.27
CA ALA A 155 1.64 17.79 -2.65
C ALA A 155 2.62 16.60 -2.70
N TRP A 156 2.77 16.00 -3.88
CA TRP A 156 3.85 15.05 -4.12
C TRP A 156 5.14 15.83 -4.43
N ASP A 157 5.95 16.09 -3.38
CA ASP A 157 7.17 16.90 -3.43
C ASP A 157 8.43 16.18 -2.91
N PHE A 158 8.30 14.91 -2.53
CA PHE A 158 9.39 14.06 -2.05
C PHE A 158 10.23 13.41 -3.17
N GLY A 159 9.95 13.74 -4.43
CA GLY A 159 10.58 13.11 -5.59
C GLY A 159 10.04 11.71 -5.88
N PRO A 160 10.75 10.91 -6.71
CA PRO A 160 10.23 9.61 -7.15
C PRO A 160 10.10 8.60 -6.01
N LEU A 161 9.05 7.77 -6.06
CA LEU A 161 8.92 6.58 -5.24
C LEU A 161 9.37 5.35 -6.04
N VAL A 162 10.35 4.64 -5.51
CA VAL A 162 11.03 3.55 -6.22
C VAL A 162 10.81 2.23 -5.52
N PHE A 163 10.33 1.25 -6.29
CA PHE A 163 10.26 -0.15 -5.91
C PHE A 163 11.20 -0.96 -6.81
N LYS A 164 12.07 -1.76 -6.21
CA LYS A 164 13.00 -2.65 -6.91
C LYS A 164 12.63 -4.10 -6.63
N ASN A 165 13.04 -4.99 -7.52
CA ASN A 165 12.92 -6.43 -7.32
C ASN A 165 11.50 -6.85 -6.94
N VAL A 166 10.49 -6.25 -7.59
CA VAL A 166 9.09 -6.55 -7.30
C VAL A 166 8.79 -7.95 -7.80
N VAL A 167 8.29 -8.81 -6.91
CA VAL A 167 7.86 -10.17 -7.21
C VAL A 167 6.42 -10.34 -6.77
N MET A 168 5.58 -10.79 -7.69
CA MET A 168 4.21 -11.18 -7.43
C MET A 168 4.03 -12.63 -7.85
N GLU A 169 3.47 -13.45 -6.97
CA GLU A 169 3.07 -14.82 -7.31
C GLU A 169 1.57 -14.97 -7.21
N MET A 170 1.01 -15.70 -8.17
CA MET A 170 -0.42 -15.91 -8.30
C MET A 170 -0.69 -17.38 -8.63
N ASN A 171 -1.73 -17.97 -8.05
CA ASN A 171 -2.14 -19.37 -8.27
C ASN A 171 -2.86 -19.59 -9.62
N THR A 172 -2.25 -19.13 -10.71
CA THR A 172 -2.76 -19.27 -12.07
C THR A 172 -1.65 -19.66 -13.04
N THR A 173 -2.05 -20.12 -14.24
CA THR A 173 -1.15 -20.32 -15.38
C THR A 173 -1.24 -19.21 -16.42
N GLN A 174 -2.20 -18.28 -16.26
CA GLN A 174 -2.32 -17.12 -17.13
C GLN A 174 -1.19 -16.13 -16.84
N THR A 175 -0.66 -15.47 -17.86
CA THR A 175 0.50 -14.56 -17.72
C THR A 175 0.20 -13.12 -18.14
N ALA A 176 -0.93 -12.88 -18.82
CA ALA A 176 -1.28 -11.56 -19.36
C ALA A 176 -1.42 -10.47 -18.28
N TRP A 177 -1.82 -10.86 -17.06
CA TRP A 177 -1.88 -9.96 -15.91
C TRP A 177 -0.51 -9.38 -15.53
N CYS A 178 0.58 -10.11 -15.78
CA CYS A 178 1.94 -9.69 -15.50
C CYS A 178 2.55 -8.90 -16.66
N THR A 179 2.33 -9.36 -17.89
CA THR A 179 3.00 -8.79 -19.09
C THR A 179 2.31 -7.55 -19.64
N SER A 180 1.06 -7.29 -19.25
CA SER A 180 0.37 -6.03 -19.54
C SER A 180 0.85 -4.92 -18.60
N ALA A 181 0.67 -3.67 -19.03
CA ALA A 181 0.88 -2.53 -18.13
C ALA A 181 -0.08 -2.62 -16.94
N PRO A 182 0.35 -2.24 -15.72
CA PRO A 182 -0.58 -2.06 -14.62
C PRO A 182 -1.61 -0.99 -14.97
N GLU A 183 -2.78 -1.07 -14.34
CA GLU A 183 -3.69 0.07 -14.35
C GLU A 183 -3.03 1.24 -13.62
N ASN A 184 -3.09 2.42 -14.24
CA ASN A 184 -2.71 3.68 -13.62
C ASN A 184 -3.98 4.42 -13.21
N TYR A 185 -4.26 4.47 -11.91
CA TYR A 185 -5.51 5.03 -11.40
C TYR A 185 -5.72 6.47 -11.85
N ASN A 186 -6.86 6.72 -12.51
CA ASN A 186 -7.19 8.01 -13.13
C ASN A 186 -6.12 8.57 -14.08
N SER A 187 -5.20 7.73 -14.56
CA SER A 187 -3.98 8.16 -15.27
C SER A 187 -3.20 9.23 -14.51
N ALA A 188 -3.27 9.24 -13.17
CA ALA A 188 -2.76 10.32 -12.34
C ALA A 188 -1.25 10.24 -12.08
N THR A 189 -0.61 9.11 -12.39
CA THR A 189 0.80 8.86 -12.08
C THR A 189 1.66 8.85 -13.35
N SER A 190 2.71 9.68 -13.39
CA SER A 190 3.82 9.49 -14.32
C SER A 190 4.75 8.40 -13.78
N TYR A 191 5.00 7.32 -14.53
CA TYR A 191 5.85 6.21 -14.08
C TYR A 191 6.69 5.60 -15.20
N THR A 192 7.75 4.91 -14.79
CA THR A 192 8.53 4.01 -15.65
C THR A 192 8.60 2.62 -15.00
N MET A 193 8.66 1.59 -15.82
CA MET A 193 8.66 0.20 -15.37
C MET A 193 9.54 -0.64 -16.29
N SER A 194 10.40 -1.48 -15.70
CA SER A 194 11.13 -2.50 -16.46
C SER A 194 10.18 -3.52 -17.07
N THR A 195 10.55 -4.09 -18.22
CA THR A 195 9.78 -5.19 -18.82
C THR A 195 9.65 -6.35 -17.81
N PRO A 196 8.42 -6.80 -17.50
CA PRO A 196 8.22 -7.93 -16.59
C PRO A 196 8.81 -9.23 -17.16
N VAL A 197 9.40 -10.03 -16.28
CA VAL A 197 9.81 -11.41 -16.55
C VAL A 197 8.81 -12.34 -15.91
N VAL A 198 8.28 -13.29 -16.67
CA VAL A 198 7.25 -14.22 -16.20
C VAL A 198 7.74 -15.66 -16.29
N SER A 199 7.43 -16.45 -15.26
CA SER A 199 7.61 -17.90 -15.27
C SER A 199 6.36 -18.56 -14.70
N THR A 200 6.04 -19.76 -15.20
CA THR A 200 4.89 -20.53 -14.73
C THR A 200 5.36 -21.94 -14.41
N SER A 201 5.05 -22.42 -13.21
CA SER A 201 5.39 -23.77 -12.74
C SER A 201 4.37 -24.22 -11.70
N ASN A 202 3.96 -25.50 -11.74
CA ASN A 202 3.05 -26.10 -10.77
C ASN A 202 1.73 -25.31 -10.53
N GLY A 203 1.19 -24.69 -11.59
CA GLY A 203 -0.03 -23.88 -11.48
C GLY A 203 0.14 -22.52 -10.83
N ILE A 204 1.38 -22.10 -10.55
CA ILE A 204 1.74 -20.78 -10.04
C ILE A 204 2.45 -20.01 -11.16
N THR A 205 2.08 -18.74 -11.32
CA THR A 205 2.79 -17.80 -12.18
C THR A 205 3.50 -16.78 -11.31
N THR A 206 4.80 -16.65 -11.51
CA THR A 206 5.66 -15.65 -10.87
C THR A 206 5.94 -14.53 -11.86
N CYS A 207 5.61 -13.31 -11.46
CA CYS A 207 5.92 -12.08 -12.18
C CYS A 207 7.06 -11.37 -11.46
N SER A 208 8.14 -11.05 -12.17
CA SER A 208 9.28 -10.31 -11.64
C SER A 208 9.50 -9.03 -12.42
N ILE A 209 9.51 -7.90 -11.72
CA ILE A 209 9.74 -6.57 -12.28
C ILE A 209 10.94 -5.96 -11.56
N ALA A 210 12.03 -5.77 -12.29
CA ALA A 210 13.28 -5.29 -11.70
C ALA A 210 13.17 -3.89 -11.09
N LEU A 211 12.37 -3.01 -11.72
CA LEU A 211 12.19 -1.62 -11.30
C LEU A 211 10.79 -1.13 -11.64
N VAL A 212 10.12 -0.53 -10.66
CA VAL A 212 8.97 0.36 -10.85
C VAL A 212 9.37 1.70 -10.23
N ASN A 213 9.31 2.76 -11.02
CA ASN A 213 9.67 4.10 -10.59
C ASN A 213 8.50 5.04 -10.87
N MET A 214 7.76 5.40 -9.82
CA MET A 214 6.68 6.37 -9.86
C MET A 214 7.31 7.76 -9.73
N THR A 215 7.34 8.52 -10.82
CA THR A 215 8.19 9.71 -10.97
C THR A 215 7.54 11.02 -10.54
N GLY A 216 6.21 11.05 -10.45
CA GLY A 216 5.43 12.22 -10.04
C GLY A 216 3.99 12.15 -10.54
N PRO A 217 3.19 13.19 -10.31
CA PRO A 217 1.88 13.36 -10.93
C PRO A 217 1.97 13.38 -12.48
N ALA A 218 0.86 13.03 -13.15
CA ALA A 218 0.71 13.10 -14.61
C ALA A 218 0.33 14.50 -15.12
#